data_AF-A0A7V4LSB9-F1
#
_entry.id   AF-A0A7V4LSB9-F1
#
_cell.length_a   1.000
_cell.length_b   1.000
_cell.length_c   1.000
_cell.angle_alpha   90.00
_cell.angle_beta   90.00
_cell.angle_gamma   90.00
#
_symmetry.space_group_name_H-M   'P 1'
#
loop_
_entity.id
_entity.type
_entity.pdbx_description
1 polymer ?
#
loop_
_entity_poly.entity_id
_entity_poly.type
_entity_poly.pdbx_seq_one_letter_code
_entity_poly.pdbx_strand_id
1 'polypeptide(L)'
;MRTRWLVVGLTVSVLLNLYLLLGWLRTHQPQAPVPRLATRRPVVITNLLRPLRTNIVFAPRLLSWRDIESEDYPTYIANLRAIGCPEATVQDIIVADVNELFAARRLAEVPNPRREWWRSEPDPELVRQAEAKRAALDAERQALLATLLGPDWETRRLTAQAEESRNPLDGEILGTLSAEARRQVREIEQRLARRIESLRATADPEAADPEADLARLEREARAELARVLPPAQLEEYLLRYSTTADRLRAQLRGFNATPEEFRVLFRAQEQMAERLDQLESGPGTPADARRLAALAREYESTLEKTLGPARYAHYRLLQDPLFRQTRQTAERLGVEPEKLIPLYRVNQLAAEERQRVLTDSALTEEDRTRELAELYTAHLASLRQLLGEDAFRRWQAESPP
;
A
#
# COMPACT_ATOMS: atom_id res chain seq x y z
N MET A 1 54.16 1.42 24.26
CA MET A 1 53.65 2.81 24.05
C MET A 1 52.17 2.87 23.66
N ARG A 2 51.60 1.91 22.91
CA ARG A 2 50.19 1.91 22.45
C ARG A 2 49.10 1.79 23.54
N THR A 3 49.35 1.10 24.65
CA THR A 3 48.36 0.90 25.73
C THR A 3 48.08 2.15 26.56
N ARG A 4 49.05 3.07 26.69
CA ARG A 4 48.87 4.32 27.43
C ARG A 4 47.92 5.29 26.73
N TRP A 5 47.91 5.28 25.39
CA TRP A 5 47.02 6.12 24.58
C TRP A 5 45.57 5.63 24.57
N LEU A 6 45.35 4.31 24.66
CA LEU A 6 44.01 3.74 24.79
C LEU A 6 43.37 4.08 26.15
N VAL A 7 44.14 4.03 27.24
CA VAL A 7 43.65 4.42 28.57
C VAL A 7 43.33 5.91 28.60
N VAL A 8 44.15 6.77 27.99
CA VAL A 8 43.88 8.21 27.90
C VAL A 8 42.66 8.51 27.03
N GLY A 9 42.48 7.81 25.91
CA GLY A 9 41.28 7.97 25.07
C GLY A 9 39.99 7.56 25.80
N LEU A 10 40.05 6.47 26.58
CA LEU A 10 38.90 5.98 27.34
C LEU A 10 38.55 6.91 28.51
N THR A 11 39.55 7.44 29.22
CA THR A 11 39.29 8.39 30.31
C THR A 11 38.72 9.71 29.80
N VAL A 12 39.19 10.21 28.65
CA VAL A 12 38.62 11.41 28.02
C VAL A 12 37.18 11.18 27.57
N SER A 13 36.86 10.01 26.98
CA SER A 13 35.49 9.67 26.58
C SER A 13 34.54 9.56 27.77
N VAL A 14 34.98 8.95 28.88
CA VAL A 14 34.18 8.86 30.11
C VAL A 14 33.93 10.24 30.69
N LEU A 15 34.94 11.10 30.78
CA LEU A 15 34.79 12.47 31.28
C LEU A 15 33.87 13.32 30.40
N LEU A 16 33.93 13.16 29.08
CA LEU A 16 33.05 13.85 28.14
C LEU A 16 31.59 13.40 28.31
N ASN A 17 31.34 12.10 28.43
CA ASN A 17 29.99 11.58 28.66
C ASN A 17 29.45 12.01 30.03
N LEU A 18 30.29 12.07 31.07
CA LEU A 18 29.89 12.56 32.39
C LEU A 18 29.57 14.05 32.37
N TYR A 19 30.34 14.85 31.61
CA TYR A 19 30.07 16.26 31.40
C TYR A 19 28.76 16.50 30.63
N LEU A 20 28.49 15.71 29.59
CA LEU A 20 27.24 15.74 28.84
C LEU A 20 26.05 15.32 29.70
N LEU A 21 26.19 14.28 30.53
CA LEU A 21 25.17 13.84 31.47
C LEU A 21 24.87 14.92 32.53
N LEU A 22 25.90 15.55 33.09
CA LEU A 22 25.76 16.66 34.03
C LEU A 22 25.11 17.89 33.38
N GLY A 23 25.45 18.17 32.11
CA GLY A 23 24.80 19.20 31.31
C GLY A 23 23.31 18.89 31.10
N TRP A 24 22.98 17.65 30.73
CA TRP A 24 21.61 17.17 30.54
C TRP A 24 20.80 17.20 31.83
N LEU A 25 21.38 16.80 32.96
CA LEU A 25 20.74 16.91 34.29
C LEU A 25 20.51 18.36 34.72
N ARG A 26 21.35 19.30 34.26
CA ARG A 26 21.20 20.73 34.55
C ARG A 26 20.16 21.40 33.66
N THR A 27 19.97 20.93 32.42
CA THR A 27 18.92 21.40 31.51
C THR A 27 17.56 20.72 31.78
N HIS A 28 17.57 19.50 32.28
CA HIS A 28 16.39 18.75 32.74
C HIS A 28 16.16 18.84 34.25
N GLN A 29 16.62 19.91 34.92
CA GLN A 29 16.02 20.22 36.21
C GLN A 29 14.53 20.45 35.98
N PRO A 30 13.63 19.62 36.55
CA PRO A 30 12.21 19.85 36.45
C PRO A 30 11.98 21.25 37.00
N GLN A 31 11.46 22.14 36.15
CA GLN A 31 11.00 23.44 36.62
C GLN A 31 10.02 23.13 37.76
N ALA A 32 10.40 23.51 38.98
CA ALA A 32 9.45 23.51 40.08
C ALA A 32 8.21 24.22 39.57
N PRO A 33 7.01 23.65 39.75
CA PRO A 33 5.78 24.26 39.24
C PRO A 33 5.77 25.68 39.76
N VAL A 34 5.96 26.64 38.85
CA VAL A 34 5.83 28.05 39.18
C VAL A 34 4.45 28.14 39.81
N PRO A 35 4.30 28.54 41.09
CA PRO A 35 2.99 28.85 41.58
C PRO A 35 2.51 29.94 40.65
N ARG A 36 1.58 29.60 39.76
CA ARG A 36 0.75 30.60 39.11
C ARG A 36 0.06 31.25 40.29
N LEU A 37 0.65 32.34 40.78
CA LEU A 37 -0.09 33.37 41.45
C LEU A 37 -1.15 33.71 40.41
N ALA A 38 -2.31 33.09 40.59
CA ALA A 38 -3.51 33.56 40.01
C ALA A 38 -3.60 34.99 40.52
N THR A 39 -3.10 35.93 39.74
CA THR A 39 -3.64 37.28 39.71
C THR A 39 -5.04 37.13 39.14
N ARG A 40 -5.91 36.45 39.89
CA ARG A 40 -7.27 36.92 40.09
C ARG A 40 -7.06 38.34 40.62
N ARG A 41 -6.98 39.29 39.69
CA ARG A 41 -7.51 40.61 39.99
C ARG A 41 -8.90 40.31 40.54
N PRO A 42 -9.19 40.57 41.83
CA PRO A 42 -10.57 40.55 42.23
C PRO A 42 -11.22 41.59 41.32
N VAL A 43 -12.10 41.14 40.43
CA VAL A 43 -13.08 42.07 39.89
C VAL A 43 -13.89 42.44 41.13
N VAL A 44 -13.50 43.55 41.74
CA VAL A 44 -14.31 44.22 42.74
C VAL A 44 -15.48 44.74 41.95
N ILE A 45 -16.53 43.92 41.84
CA ILE A 45 -17.84 44.39 41.42
C ILE A 45 -18.35 45.19 42.62
N THR A 46 -18.03 46.49 42.66
CA THR A 46 -18.73 47.46 43.51
C THR A 46 -20.13 47.71 42.91
N ASN A 47 -20.95 46.67 42.87
CA ASN A 47 -22.39 46.84 42.82
C ASN A 47 -22.91 46.70 44.25
N LEU A 48 -22.92 47.83 44.95
CA LEU A 48 -23.84 48.05 46.07
C LEU A 48 -25.27 48.05 45.50
N LEU A 49 -25.78 46.87 45.16
CA LEU A 49 -27.17 46.71 44.83
C LEU A 49 -27.92 46.43 46.13
N ARG A 50 -28.63 47.45 46.60
CA ARG A 50 -29.88 47.25 47.35
C ARG A 50 -30.63 46.08 46.71
N PRO A 51 -31.21 45.15 47.47
CA PRO A 51 -32.02 44.09 46.88
C PRO A 51 -33.27 44.70 46.26
N LEU A 52 -33.18 45.06 44.99
CA LEU A 52 -34.35 45.20 44.12
C LEU A 52 -34.85 43.78 43.91
N ARG A 53 -35.94 43.42 44.60
CA ARG A 53 -36.74 42.25 44.25
C ARG A 53 -37.27 42.47 42.84
N THR A 54 -36.54 41.99 41.85
CA THR A 54 -37.07 41.78 40.51
C THR A 54 -37.30 40.28 40.38
N ASN A 55 -38.55 39.91 40.10
CA ASN A 55 -38.95 38.54 39.86
C ASN A 55 -38.51 38.14 38.44
N ILE A 56 -37.20 38.06 38.20
CA ILE A 56 -36.63 37.62 36.93
C ILE A 56 -35.94 36.29 37.19
N VAL A 57 -36.63 35.22 36.81
CA VAL A 57 -36.06 33.87 36.76
C VAL A 57 -35.20 33.82 35.50
N PHE A 58 -33.88 33.96 35.64
CA PHE A 58 -32.95 33.57 34.57
C PHE A 58 -32.93 32.03 34.51
N ALA A 59 -33.70 31.45 33.60
CA ALA A 59 -33.44 30.10 33.14
C ALA A 59 -32.34 30.21 32.07
N PRO A 60 -31.08 29.85 32.35
CA PRO A 60 -30.09 29.76 31.28
C PRO A 60 -30.59 28.70 30.30
N ARG A 61 -30.92 29.12 29.07
CA ARG A 61 -31.08 28.16 27.98
C ARG A 61 -29.71 27.53 27.76
N LEU A 62 -29.55 26.30 28.23
CA LEU A 62 -28.38 25.50 27.92
C LEU A 62 -28.42 25.25 26.43
N LEU A 63 -27.51 25.90 25.72
CA LEU A 63 -27.37 25.72 24.29
C LEU A 63 -27.02 24.25 24.02
N SER A 64 -27.84 23.57 23.24
CA SER A 64 -27.62 22.18 22.85
C SER A 64 -27.18 22.12 21.39
N TRP A 65 -26.38 21.10 21.02
CA TRP A 65 -25.96 20.94 19.63
C TRP A 65 -27.12 20.80 18.65
N ARG A 66 -28.25 20.23 19.11
CA ARG A 66 -29.50 20.13 18.35
C ARG A 66 -30.13 21.47 17.99
N ASP A 67 -29.78 22.54 18.70
CA ASP A 67 -30.26 23.89 18.42
C ASP A 67 -29.41 24.58 17.34
N ILE A 68 -28.24 24.04 17.01
CA ILE A 68 -27.30 24.59 16.03
C ILE A 68 -27.28 23.75 14.76
N GLU A 69 -27.17 22.43 14.91
CA GLU A 69 -27.10 21.47 13.82
C GLU A 69 -28.39 21.46 13.00
N SER A 70 -28.24 21.52 11.68
CA SER A 70 -29.34 21.48 10.73
C SER A 70 -28.92 20.69 9.50
N GLU A 71 -29.83 19.91 8.93
CA GLU A 71 -29.60 19.21 7.66
C GLU A 71 -29.40 20.19 6.49
N ASP A 72 -29.90 21.42 6.61
CA ASP A 72 -29.69 22.48 5.64
C ASP A 72 -28.40 23.26 5.97
N TYR A 73 -27.35 23.03 5.17
CA TYR A 73 -26.04 23.64 5.37
C TYR A 73 -26.05 25.17 5.49
N PRO A 74 -26.77 25.95 4.66
CA PRO A 74 -26.96 27.38 4.86
C PRO A 74 -27.49 27.75 6.25
N THR A 75 -28.51 27.04 6.73
CA THR A 75 -29.08 27.24 8.07
C THR A 75 -28.07 26.85 9.16
N TYR A 76 -27.35 25.73 9.00
CA TYR A 76 -26.33 25.29 9.94
C TYR A 76 -25.18 26.31 10.06
N ILE A 77 -24.68 26.83 8.93
CA ILE A 77 -23.66 27.88 8.89
C ILE A 77 -24.17 29.16 9.58
N ALA A 78 -25.41 29.57 9.32
CA ALA A 78 -26.02 30.74 9.96
C ALA A 78 -26.10 30.57 11.49
N ASN A 79 -26.49 29.39 11.97
CA ASN A 79 -26.55 29.06 13.39
C ASN A 79 -25.15 29.10 14.04
N LEU A 80 -24.14 28.53 13.38
CA LEU A 80 -22.74 28.57 13.84
C LEU A 80 -22.19 30.00 13.91
N ARG A 81 -22.53 30.86 12.94
CA ARG A 81 -22.15 32.27 12.98
C ARG A 81 -22.90 33.05 14.06
N ALA A 82 -24.18 32.75 14.30
CA ALA A 82 -25.01 33.41 15.30
C ALA A 82 -24.50 33.22 16.74
N ILE A 83 -23.83 32.11 17.02
CA ILE A 83 -23.20 31.83 18.32
C ILE A 83 -21.81 32.44 18.47
N GLY A 84 -21.31 33.15 17.45
CA GLY A 84 -19.99 33.80 17.46
C GLY A 84 -18.82 32.85 17.16
N CYS A 85 -19.07 31.74 16.45
CA CYS A 85 -18.00 30.82 16.05
C CYS A 85 -17.05 31.52 15.06
N PRO A 86 -15.71 31.42 15.24
CA PRO A 86 -14.75 31.95 14.27
C PRO A 86 -14.94 31.32 12.88
N GLU A 87 -14.83 32.11 11.80
CA GLU A 87 -15.08 31.64 10.44
C GLU A 87 -14.20 30.45 10.03
N ALA A 88 -12.96 30.38 10.53
CA ALA A 88 -12.08 29.23 10.32
C ALA A 88 -12.65 27.94 10.93
N THR A 89 -13.23 28.01 12.13
CA THR A 89 -13.86 26.87 12.79
C THR A 89 -15.16 26.48 12.11
N VAL A 90 -15.95 27.45 11.62
CA VAL A 90 -17.15 27.16 10.81
C VAL A 90 -16.76 26.39 9.55
N GLN A 91 -15.71 26.82 8.85
CA GLN A 91 -15.18 26.09 7.69
C GLN A 91 -14.77 24.67 8.07
N ASP A 92 -13.99 24.49 9.13
CA ASP A 92 -13.52 23.15 9.54
C ASP A 92 -14.68 22.20 9.86
N ILE A 93 -15.72 22.68 10.56
CA ILE A 93 -16.92 21.90 10.90
C ILE A 93 -17.68 21.47 9.65
N ILE A 94 -18.01 22.41 8.77
CA ILE A 94 -18.80 22.14 7.56
C ILE A 94 -18.03 21.25 6.59
N VAL A 95 -16.73 21.52 6.44
CA VAL A 95 -15.86 20.70 5.63
C VAL A 95 -15.83 19.28 6.16
N ALA A 96 -15.65 19.07 7.47
CA ALA A 96 -15.65 17.75 8.09
C ALA A 96 -16.96 16.99 7.79
N ASP A 97 -18.10 17.63 8.03
CA ASP A 97 -19.42 17.04 7.87
C ASP A 97 -19.72 16.64 6.41
N VAL A 98 -19.42 17.52 5.44
CA VAL A 98 -19.57 17.21 4.02
C VAL A 98 -18.68 16.02 3.61
N ASN A 99 -17.51 15.83 4.23
CA ASN A 99 -16.70 14.66 3.90
C ASN A 99 -17.30 13.38 4.43
N GLU A 100 -17.88 13.42 5.63
CA GLU A 100 -18.52 12.27 6.22
C GLU A 100 -19.70 11.84 5.36
N LEU A 101 -20.52 12.80 4.91
CA LEU A 101 -21.59 12.57 3.95
C LEU A 101 -21.07 11.92 2.66
N PHE A 102 -20.04 12.49 2.03
CA PHE A 102 -19.50 11.95 0.77
C PHE A 102 -18.69 10.67 0.97
N ALA A 103 -18.13 10.41 2.16
CA ALA A 103 -17.50 9.14 2.50
C ALA A 103 -18.54 8.02 2.62
N ALA A 104 -19.67 8.29 3.28
CA ALA A 104 -20.80 7.37 3.33
C ALA A 104 -21.37 7.11 1.93
N ARG A 105 -21.57 8.15 1.12
CA ARG A 105 -22.03 8.01 -0.28
C ARG A 105 -21.03 7.21 -1.13
N ARG A 106 -19.73 7.44 -1.01
CA ARG A 106 -18.72 6.64 -1.73
C ARG A 106 -18.80 5.16 -1.35
N LEU A 107 -18.94 4.84 -0.07
CA LEU A 107 -19.06 3.46 0.38
C LEU A 107 -20.32 2.77 -0.15
N ALA A 108 -21.42 3.51 -0.30
CA ALA A 108 -22.70 2.97 -0.78
C ALA A 108 -22.80 2.91 -2.31
N GLU A 109 -22.29 3.93 -3.01
CA GLU A 109 -22.55 4.13 -4.44
C GLU A 109 -21.37 3.72 -5.35
N VAL A 110 -20.13 3.69 -4.86
CA VAL A 110 -18.96 3.35 -5.69
C VAL A 110 -18.79 1.83 -5.70
N PRO A 111 -18.84 1.18 -6.88
CA PRO A 111 -18.50 -0.23 -6.99
C PRO A 111 -17.08 -0.47 -6.47
N ASN A 112 -16.86 -1.54 -5.71
CA ASN A 112 -15.53 -1.88 -5.18
C ASN A 112 -14.91 -3.01 -6.01
N PRO A 113 -13.96 -2.72 -6.93
CA PRO A 113 -13.30 -3.76 -7.72
C PRO A 113 -12.43 -4.70 -6.87
N ARG A 114 -12.01 -4.27 -5.68
CA ARG A 114 -11.23 -5.08 -4.73
C ARG A 114 -12.09 -6.08 -3.93
N ARG A 115 -13.41 -6.10 -4.12
CA ARG A 115 -14.29 -7.10 -3.51
C ARG A 115 -13.90 -8.52 -3.94
N GLU A 116 -13.51 -8.68 -5.20
CA GLU A 116 -12.94 -9.93 -5.75
C GLU A 116 -11.42 -9.96 -5.56
N TRP A 117 -10.94 -9.84 -4.33
CA TRP A 117 -9.51 -9.73 -4.00
C TRP A 117 -8.64 -10.89 -4.51
N TRP A 118 -9.24 -12.01 -4.90
CA TRP A 118 -8.57 -13.19 -5.46
C TRP A 118 -8.29 -13.07 -6.97
N ARG A 119 -8.91 -12.11 -7.68
CA ARG A 119 -8.67 -11.90 -9.11
C ARG A 119 -7.44 -11.02 -9.32
N SER A 120 -6.60 -11.45 -10.25
CA SER A 120 -5.42 -10.69 -10.68
C SER A 120 -5.75 -9.46 -11.49
N GLU A 121 -6.84 -9.53 -12.27
CA GLU A 121 -7.36 -8.44 -13.06
C GLU A 121 -8.82 -8.24 -12.64
N PRO A 122 -9.14 -7.15 -11.93
CA PRO A 122 -10.53 -6.79 -11.70
C PRO A 122 -11.20 -6.48 -13.05
N ASP A 123 -12.51 -6.70 -13.13
CA ASP A 123 -13.27 -6.41 -14.35
C ASP A 123 -13.00 -4.96 -14.81
N PRO A 124 -12.43 -4.75 -16.02
CA PRO A 124 -12.07 -3.42 -16.49
C PRO A 124 -13.27 -2.49 -16.56
N GLU A 125 -14.48 -3.01 -16.82
CA GLU A 125 -15.70 -2.21 -16.82
C GLU A 125 -16.04 -1.75 -15.39
N LEU A 126 -15.95 -2.64 -14.42
CA LEU A 126 -16.18 -2.32 -13.01
C LEU A 126 -15.18 -1.29 -12.47
N VAL A 127 -13.90 -1.40 -12.88
CA VAL A 127 -12.86 -0.41 -12.54
C VAL A 127 -13.21 0.95 -13.14
N ARG A 128 -13.54 1.02 -14.43
CA ARG A 128 -13.93 2.27 -15.08
C ARG A 128 -15.16 2.89 -14.44
N GLN A 129 -16.18 2.09 -14.12
CA GLN A 129 -17.38 2.56 -13.44
C GLN A 129 -17.07 3.09 -12.04
N ALA A 130 -16.22 2.39 -11.28
CA ALA A 130 -15.78 2.84 -9.96
C ALA A 130 -15.00 4.16 -10.03
N GLU A 131 -14.07 4.30 -10.96
CA GLU A 131 -13.31 5.52 -11.19
C GLU A 131 -14.21 6.69 -11.61
N ALA A 132 -15.11 6.48 -12.57
CA ALA A 132 -16.05 7.48 -13.04
C ALA A 132 -16.99 7.93 -11.91
N LYS A 133 -17.53 7.00 -11.13
CA LYS A 133 -18.43 7.30 -10.01
C LYS A 133 -17.71 8.04 -8.88
N ARG A 134 -16.46 7.66 -8.59
CA ARG A 134 -15.63 8.36 -7.61
C ARG A 134 -15.33 9.79 -8.05
N ALA A 135 -14.95 9.99 -9.31
CA ALA A 135 -14.73 11.32 -9.87
C ALA A 135 -16.00 12.19 -9.85
N ALA A 136 -17.16 11.62 -10.17
CA ALA A 136 -18.44 12.33 -10.11
C ALA A 136 -18.79 12.78 -8.68
N LEU A 137 -18.65 11.88 -7.70
CA LEU A 137 -18.89 12.22 -6.29
C LEU A 137 -17.89 13.25 -5.76
N ASP A 138 -16.63 13.18 -6.18
CA ASP A 138 -15.63 14.17 -5.79
C ASP A 138 -15.91 15.54 -6.41
N ALA A 139 -16.41 15.59 -7.65
CA ALA A 139 -16.84 16.83 -8.30
C ALA A 139 -18.09 17.43 -7.63
N GLU A 140 -19.11 16.62 -7.32
CA GLU A 140 -20.30 17.04 -6.57
C GLU A 140 -19.92 17.63 -5.21
N ARG A 141 -18.99 16.97 -4.51
CA ARG A 141 -18.48 17.41 -3.23
C ARG A 141 -17.72 18.74 -3.32
N GLN A 142 -16.84 18.89 -4.31
CA GLN A 142 -16.11 20.14 -4.54
C GLN A 142 -17.08 21.28 -4.88
N ALA A 143 -18.08 21.03 -5.72
CA ALA A 143 -19.11 22.01 -6.06
C ALA A 143 -19.94 22.42 -4.83
N LEU A 144 -20.31 21.46 -3.98
CA LEU A 144 -21.02 21.75 -2.73
C LEU A 144 -20.18 22.62 -1.79
N LEU A 145 -18.92 22.24 -1.55
CA LEU A 145 -18.02 23.03 -0.69
C LEU A 145 -17.73 24.42 -1.25
N ALA A 146 -17.53 24.54 -2.56
CA ALA A 146 -17.35 25.82 -3.23
C ALA A 146 -18.58 26.72 -3.09
N THR A 147 -19.79 26.14 -3.16
CA THR A 147 -21.05 26.86 -2.97
C THR A 147 -21.21 27.33 -1.51
N LEU A 148 -20.84 26.49 -0.54
CA LEU A 148 -21.04 26.77 0.88
C LEU A 148 -19.99 27.73 1.47
N LEU A 149 -18.73 27.61 1.04
CA LEU A 149 -17.58 28.26 1.69
C LEU A 149 -16.80 29.22 0.76
N GLY A 150 -17.15 29.28 -0.53
CA GLY A 150 -16.46 30.08 -1.53
C GLY A 150 -15.19 29.41 -2.10
N PRO A 151 -14.64 29.91 -3.21
CA PRO A 151 -13.59 29.23 -3.99
C PRO A 151 -12.26 29.03 -3.25
N ASP A 152 -12.00 29.76 -2.16
CA ASP A 152 -10.75 29.69 -1.40
C ASP A 152 -10.71 28.56 -0.35
N TRP A 153 -11.79 27.75 -0.24
CA TRP A 153 -11.90 26.66 0.74
C TRP A 153 -10.80 25.59 0.60
N GLU A 154 -10.25 25.43 -0.61
CA GLU A 154 -9.21 24.43 -0.93
C GLU A 154 -7.86 24.74 -0.28
N THR A 155 -7.58 26.02 -0.01
CA THR A 155 -6.30 26.51 0.51
C THR A 155 -5.97 25.96 1.91
N ARG A 156 -6.95 25.37 2.62
CA ARG A 156 -6.78 24.86 3.99
C ARG A 156 -6.68 23.34 4.12
N ARG A 157 -6.94 22.54 3.07
CA ARG A 157 -7.26 21.12 3.32
C ARG A 157 -7.03 20.11 2.19
N LEU A 158 -5.97 20.28 1.40
CA LEU A 158 -5.58 19.26 0.41
C LEU A 158 -5.02 17.96 1.04
N THR A 159 -4.72 17.94 2.34
CA THR A 159 -4.03 16.82 3.00
C THR A 159 -4.94 15.78 3.66
N ALA A 160 -6.14 16.14 4.13
CA ALA A 160 -6.97 15.24 4.96
C ALA A 160 -7.85 14.27 4.15
N GLN A 161 -8.11 14.57 2.87
CA GLN A 161 -9.24 13.98 2.15
C GLN A 161 -8.85 12.90 1.13
N ALA A 162 -7.63 12.96 0.61
CA ALA A 162 -7.08 11.92 -0.26
C ALA A 162 -6.70 10.64 0.52
N GLU A 163 -6.52 10.74 1.84
CA GLU A 163 -6.09 9.64 2.71
C GLU A 163 -7.25 8.74 3.17
N GLU A 164 -8.46 9.28 3.34
CA GLU A 164 -9.64 8.55 3.86
C GLU A 164 -10.16 7.46 2.90
N SER A 165 -9.76 7.51 1.62
CA SER A 165 -10.36 6.75 0.52
C SER A 165 -9.44 5.70 -0.13
N ARG A 166 -8.25 5.42 0.41
CA ARG A 166 -7.32 4.46 -0.23
C ARG A 166 -7.72 3.00 -0.02
N ASN A 167 -8.16 2.63 1.18
CA ASN A 167 -8.52 1.25 1.54
C ASN A 167 -9.90 1.21 2.21
N PRO A 168 -10.98 0.85 1.48
CA PRO A 168 -12.30 0.74 2.09
C PRO A 168 -12.33 -0.44 3.08
N LEU A 169 -12.45 -0.19 4.38
CA LEU A 169 -12.56 -1.24 5.41
C LEU A 169 -13.96 -1.88 5.41
N ASP A 170 -14.30 -2.54 4.30
CA ASP A 170 -15.64 -3.03 3.96
C ASP A 170 -15.72 -4.56 3.79
N GLY A 171 -16.91 -5.06 3.44
CA GLY A 171 -17.18 -6.49 3.30
C GLY A 171 -17.60 -7.15 4.62
N GLU A 172 -17.79 -8.47 4.58
CA GLU A 172 -18.38 -9.24 5.69
C GLU A 172 -17.51 -9.22 6.96
N ILE A 173 -16.19 -9.25 6.79
CA ILE A 173 -15.25 -9.35 7.92
C ILE A 173 -14.82 -7.95 8.38
N LEU A 174 -14.31 -7.09 7.49
CA LEU A 174 -13.83 -5.75 7.88
C LEU A 174 -14.97 -4.74 8.10
N GLY A 175 -16.14 -4.96 7.48
CA GLY A 175 -17.32 -4.10 7.70
C GLY A 175 -17.83 -4.15 9.13
N THR A 176 -17.59 -5.24 9.86
CA THR A 176 -18.00 -5.39 11.28
C THR A 176 -17.06 -4.73 12.28
N LEU A 177 -15.97 -4.08 11.82
CA LEU A 177 -15.02 -3.40 12.70
C LEU A 177 -15.71 -2.31 13.54
N SER A 178 -15.36 -2.23 14.82
CA SER A 178 -15.80 -1.15 15.69
C SER A 178 -15.26 0.19 15.20
N ALA A 179 -15.94 1.30 15.53
CA ALA A 179 -15.48 2.63 15.16
C ALA A 179 -14.06 2.93 15.68
N GLU A 180 -13.72 2.44 16.88
CA GLU A 180 -12.39 2.56 17.46
C GLU A 180 -11.34 1.78 16.67
N ALA A 181 -11.61 0.52 16.32
CA ALA A 181 -10.69 -0.29 15.53
C ALA A 181 -10.45 0.32 14.14
N ARG A 182 -11.50 0.82 13.48
CA ARG A 182 -11.36 1.52 12.18
C ARG A 182 -10.47 2.76 12.31
N ARG A 183 -10.65 3.55 13.37
CA ARG A 183 -9.83 4.74 13.64
C ARG A 183 -8.35 4.39 13.78
N GLN A 184 -8.06 3.37 14.59
CA GLN A 184 -6.70 2.91 14.85
C GLN A 184 -6.03 2.34 13.60
N VAL A 185 -6.75 1.54 12.80
CA VAL A 185 -6.24 1.04 11.51
C VAL A 185 -5.89 2.19 10.57
N ARG A 186 -6.76 3.19 10.42
CA ARG A 186 -6.49 4.36 9.57
C ARG A 186 -5.27 5.15 10.05
N GLU A 187 -5.08 5.30 11.36
CA GLU A 187 -3.91 5.99 11.89
C GLU A 187 -2.61 5.24 11.54
N ILE A 188 -2.61 3.90 11.63
CA ILE A 188 -1.47 3.06 11.26
C ILE A 188 -1.19 3.19 9.75
N GLU A 189 -2.22 3.14 8.90
CA GLU A 189 -2.09 3.32 7.44
C GLU A 189 -1.46 4.68 7.08
N GLN A 190 -1.94 5.76 7.70
CA GLN A 190 -1.40 7.11 7.48
C GLN A 190 0.06 7.20 7.94
N ARG A 191 0.39 6.61 9.10
CA ARG A 191 1.76 6.57 9.63
C ARG A 191 2.69 5.83 8.66
N LEU A 192 2.27 4.67 8.17
CA LEU A 192 3.01 3.88 7.18
C LEU A 192 3.20 4.67 5.88
N ALA A 193 2.13 5.24 5.33
CA ALA A 193 2.19 6.01 4.09
C ALA A 193 3.16 7.19 4.18
N ARG A 194 3.13 7.95 5.28
CA ARG A 194 4.09 9.05 5.52
C ARG A 194 5.54 8.55 5.62
N ARG A 195 5.77 7.40 6.27
CA ARG A 195 7.11 6.81 6.39
C ARG A 195 7.64 6.32 5.05
N ILE A 196 6.80 5.66 4.25
CA ILE A 196 7.15 5.23 2.89
C ILE A 196 7.47 6.43 2.01
N GLU A 197 6.65 7.49 2.07
CA GLU A 197 6.91 8.71 1.30
C GLU A 197 8.22 9.38 1.73
N SER A 198 8.47 9.46 3.05
CA SER A 198 9.75 9.99 3.55
C SER A 198 10.93 9.16 3.09
N LEU A 199 10.82 7.82 3.11
CA LEU A 199 11.87 6.91 2.65
C LEU A 199 12.16 7.14 1.17
N ARG A 200 11.13 7.29 0.33
CA ARG A 200 11.27 7.59 -1.10
C ARG A 200 11.88 8.97 -1.35
N ALA A 201 11.49 9.98 -0.57
CA ALA A 201 12.02 11.34 -0.70
C ALA A 201 13.48 11.44 -0.26
N THR A 202 13.91 10.62 0.70
CA THR A 202 15.30 10.56 1.18
C THR A 202 16.10 9.41 0.57
N ALA A 203 15.51 8.65 -0.38
CA ALA A 203 16.17 7.51 -0.99
C ALA A 203 17.35 8.01 -1.82
N ASP A 204 18.56 7.69 -1.35
CA ASP A 204 19.76 7.86 -2.14
C ASP A 204 19.74 6.81 -3.27
N PRO A 205 19.90 7.18 -4.55
CA PRO A 205 20.03 6.21 -5.64
C PRO A 205 21.21 5.24 -5.45
N GLU A 206 22.18 5.55 -4.58
CA GLU A 206 23.30 4.67 -4.21
C GLU A 206 23.07 3.87 -2.90
N ALA A 207 21.89 3.98 -2.26
CA ALA A 207 21.58 3.22 -1.05
C ALA A 207 21.57 1.70 -1.29
N ALA A 208 22.12 0.95 -0.34
CA ALA A 208 22.44 -0.47 -0.49
C ALA A 208 21.23 -1.40 -0.67
N ASP A 209 20.05 -1.06 -0.12
CA ASP A 209 18.84 -1.88 -0.31
C ASP A 209 17.52 -1.13 0.07
N PRO A 210 16.90 -0.40 -0.88
CA PRO A 210 15.62 0.27 -0.63
C PRO A 210 14.46 -0.72 -0.41
N GLU A 211 14.59 -1.98 -0.82
CA GLU A 211 13.53 -2.99 -0.69
C GLU A 211 13.49 -3.58 0.74
N ALA A 212 14.65 -3.82 1.35
CA ALA A 212 14.75 -4.24 2.75
C ALA A 212 14.18 -3.21 3.74
N ASP A 213 14.43 -1.91 3.50
CA ASP A 213 13.88 -0.84 4.33
C ASP A 213 12.36 -0.76 4.21
N LEU A 214 11.81 -0.91 3.00
CA LEU A 214 10.37 -0.97 2.79
C LEU A 214 9.75 -2.20 3.49
N ALA A 215 10.36 -3.37 3.33
CA ALA A 215 9.90 -4.60 3.99
C ALA A 215 9.90 -4.46 5.53
N ARG A 216 10.89 -3.77 6.11
CA ARG A 216 10.90 -3.45 7.55
C ARG A 216 9.71 -2.58 7.95
N LEU A 217 9.41 -1.52 7.21
CA LEU A 217 8.27 -0.64 7.49
C LEU A 217 6.94 -1.40 7.43
N GLU A 218 6.80 -2.29 6.45
CA GLU A 218 5.60 -3.13 6.29
C GLU A 218 5.44 -4.13 7.44
N ARG A 219 6.53 -4.76 7.89
CA ARG A 219 6.52 -5.66 9.06
C ARG A 219 6.11 -4.95 10.35
N GLU A 220 6.64 -3.75 10.58
CA GLU A 220 6.27 -2.93 11.75
C GLU A 220 4.77 -2.58 11.71
N ALA A 221 4.26 -2.14 10.56
CA ALA A 221 2.84 -1.84 10.40
C ALA A 221 1.96 -3.08 10.58
N ARG A 222 2.37 -4.26 10.06
CA ARG A 222 1.65 -5.53 10.29
C ARG A 222 1.61 -5.89 11.78
N ALA A 223 2.71 -5.69 12.52
CA ALA A 223 2.76 -5.94 13.96
C ALA A 223 1.87 -4.97 14.76
N GLU A 224 1.78 -3.70 14.36
CA GLU A 224 0.82 -2.74 14.94
C GLU A 224 -0.62 -3.15 14.64
N LEU A 225 -0.93 -3.51 13.39
CA LEU A 225 -2.27 -3.98 12.98
C LEU A 225 -2.69 -5.23 13.75
N ALA A 226 -1.78 -6.17 14.02
CA ALA A 226 -2.06 -7.39 14.78
C ALA A 226 -2.45 -7.14 16.25
N ARG A 227 -2.16 -5.96 16.80
CA ARG A 227 -2.61 -5.57 18.16
C ARG A 227 -4.02 -5.01 18.17
N VAL A 228 -4.49 -4.50 17.03
CA VAL A 228 -5.80 -3.84 16.87
C VAL A 228 -6.82 -4.80 16.27
N LEU A 229 -6.38 -5.62 15.31
CA LEU A 229 -7.22 -6.52 14.55
C LEU A 229 -7.08 -7.97 15.06
N PRO A 230 -8.19 -8.66 15.37
CA PRO A 230 -8.17 -10.11 15.59
C PRO A 230 -7.68 -10.85 14.34
N PRO A 231 -7.18 -12.10 14.49
CA PRO A 231 -6.47 -12.80 13.41
C PRO A 231 -7.24 -12.91 12.09
N ALA A 232 -8.55 -13.18 12.14
CA ALA A 232 -9.37 -13.28 10.92
C ALA A 232 -9.54 -11.92 10.20
N GLN A 233 -9.62 -10.81 10.96
CA GLN A 233 -9.72 -9.47 10.39
C GLN A 233 -8.36 -9.00 9.85
N LEU A 234 -7.27 -9.34 10.54
CA LEU A 234 -5.92 -9.08 10.03
C LEU A 234 -5.67 -9.82 8.71
N GLU A 235 -6.05 -11.09 8.62
CA GLU A 235 -5.90 -11.87 7.39
C GLU A 235 -6.67 -11.25 6.22
N GLU A 236 -7.96 -10.92 6.41
CA GLU A 236 -8.75 -10.28 5.36
C GLU A 236 -8.16 -8.91 4.95
N TYR A 237 -7.66 -8.13 5.91
CA TYR A 237 -6.96 -6.88 5.64
C TYR A 237 -5.72 -7.12 4.78
N LEU A 238 -4.87 -8.08 5.14
CA LEU A 238 -3.65 -8.39 4.41
C LEU A 238 -3.94 -8.93 3.01
N LEU A 239 -4.95 -9.80 2.85
CA LEU A 239 -5.39 -10.32 1.56
C LEU A 239 -5.84 -9.21 0.60
N ARG A 240 -6.33 -8.09 1.13
CA ARG A 240 -6.84 -6.96 0.34
C ARG A 240 -5.78 -5.89 0.08
N TYR A 241 -4.98 -5.55 1.10
CA TYR A 241 -4.19 -4.32 1.11
C TYR A 241 -2.69 -4.51 1.28
N SER A 242 -2.21 -5.74 1.49
CA SER A 242 -0.77 -5.98 1.61
C SER A 242 -0.04 -5.99 0.27
N THR A 243 1.21 -5.55 0.29
CA THR A 243 2.13 -5.64 -0.85
C THR A 243 2.37 -7.10 -1.28
N THR A 244 2.42 -8.05 -0.35
CA THR A 244 2.47 -9.49 -0.67
C THR A 244 1.26 -9.90 -1.51
N ALA A 245 0.05 -9.49 -1.13
CA ALA A 245 -1.16 -9.80 -1.89
C ALA A 245 -1.17 -9.11 -3.27
N ASP A 246 -0.72 -7.86 -3.36
CA ASP A 246 -0.58 -7.15 -4.64
C ASP A 246 0.41 -7.86 -5.58
N ARG A 247 1.57 -8.27 -5.06
CA ARG A 247 2.58 -9.05 -5.80
C ARG A 247 2.04 -10.40 -6.23
N LEU A 248 1.32 -11.11 -5.35
CA LEU A 248 0.70 -12.39 -5.66
C LEU A 248 -0.36 -12.25 -6.76
N ARG A 249 -1.22 -11.22 -6.70
CA ARG A 249 -2.20 -10.93 -7.77
C ARG A 249 -1.48 -10.68 -9.10
N ALA A 250 -0.40 -9.91 -9.10
CA ALA A 250 0.39 -9.67 -10.31
C ALA A 250 1.00 -10.96 -10.88
N GLN A 251 1.50 -11.86 -10.03
CA GLN A 251 2.04 -13.16 -10.43
C GLN A 251 0.96 -14.11 -10.99
N LEU A 252 -0.26 -14.05 -10.44
CA LEU A 252 -1.37 -14.92 -10.83
C LEU A 252 -2.16 -14.43 -12.05
N ARG A 253 -1.72 -13.38 -12.75
CA ARG A 253 -2.40 -12.89 -13.96
C ARG A 253 -2.57 -14.03 -14.97
N GLY A 254 -3.82 -14.30 -15.36
CA GLY A 254 -4.20 -15.41 -16.26
C GLY A 254 -4.36 -16.79 -15.59
N PHE A 255 -4.12 -16.91 -14.28
CA PHE A 255 -4.30 -18.17 -13.55
C PHE A 255 -5.77 -18.44 -13.18
N ASN A 256 -6.63 -17.43 -13.15
CA ASN A 256 -8.02 -17.51 -12.66
C ASN A 256 -8.10 -18.26 -11.32
N ALA A 257 -7.42 -17.73 -10.29
CA ALA A 257 -7.42 -18.32 -8.96
C ALA A 257 -8.81 -18.26 -8.32
N THR A 258 -9.20 -19.31 -7.60
CA THR A 258 -10.33 -19.27 -6.66
C THR A 258 -9.95 -18.53 -5.38
N PRO A 259 -10.91 -18.03 -4.58
CA PRO A 259 -10.63 -17.42 -3.27
C PRO A 259 -9.81 -18.35 -2.36
N GLU A 260 -10.14 -19.64 -2.34
CA GLU A 260 -9.47 -20.65 -1.52
C GLU A 260 -8.03 -20.86 -1.98
N GLU A 261 -7.80 -21.01 -3.29
CA GLU A 261 -6.45 -21.13 -3.86
C GLU A 261 -5.61 -19.89 -3.54
N PHE A 262 -6.16 -18.68 -3.73
CA PHE A 262 -5.42 -17.46 -3.43
C PHE A 262 -5.05 -17.37 -1.95
N ARG A 263 -5.97 -17.67 -1.03
CA ARG A 263 -5.68 -17.70 0.43
C ARG A 263 -4.56 -18.68 0.77
N VAL A 264 -4.59 -19.88 0.18
CA VAL A 264 -3.56 -20.89 0.44
C VAL A 264 -2.21 -20.45 -0.10
N LEU A 265 -2.16 -19.90 -1.31
CA LEU A 265 -0.94 -19.34 -1.90
C LEU A 265 -0.37 -18.19 -1.08
N PHE A 266 -1.24 -17.28 -0.64
CA PHE A 266 -0.88 -16.15 0.20
C PHE A 266 -0.27 -16.61 1.54
N ARG A 267 -0.92 -17.55 2.23
CA ARG A 267 -0.40 -18.13 3.49
C ARG A 267 0.94 -18.83 3.28
N ALA A 268 1.10 -19.55 2.16
CA ALA A 268 2.36 -20.22 1.84
C ALA A 268 3.50 -19.21 1.59
N GLN A 269 3.21 -18.09 0.92
CA GLN A 269 4.19 -17.01 0.73
C GLN A 269 4.57 -16.32 2.03
N GLU A 270 3.61 -16.03 2.90
CA GLU A 270 3.89 -15.40 4.20
C GLU A 270 4.73 -16.32 5.09
N GLN A 271 4.42 -17.63 5.15
CA GLN A 271 5.23 -18.59 5.90
C GLN A 271 6.65 -18.73 5.34
N MET A 272 6.81 -18.67 4.03
CA MET A 272 8.12 -18.65 3.37
C MET A 272 8.91 -17.40 3.77
N ALA A 273 8.29 -16.22 3.69
CA ALA A 273 8.92 -14.96 4.05
C ALA A 273 9.36 -14.95 5.52
N GLU A 274 8.50 -15.39 6.45
CA GLU A 274 8.83 -15.49 7.88
C GLU A 274 10.01 -16.43 8.15
N ARG A 275 10.12 -17.55 7.41
CA ARG A 275 11.26 -18.47 7.53
C ARG A 275 12.52 -17.94 6.87
N LEU A 276 12.40 -17.15 5.80
CA LEU A 276 13.52 -16.48 5.16
C LEU A 276 14.11 -15.40 6.07
N ASP A 277 13.26 -14.64 6.76
CA ASP A 277 13.68 -13.66 7.78
C ASP A 277 14.44 -14.34 8.93
N GLN A 278 14.04 -15.54 9.36
CA GLN A 278 14.80 -16.31 10.35
C GLN A 278 16.18 -16.76 9.85
N LEU A 279 16.38 -16.80 8.53
CA LEU A 279 17.65 -17.12 7.87
C LEU A 279 18.50 -15.87 7.59
N GLU A 280 18.04 -14.64 7.85
CA GLU A 280 18.75 -13.35 7.65
C GLU A 280 20.04 -13.17 8.50
N SER A 281 20.62 -14.26 9.00
CA SER A 281 22.08 -14.36 9.16
C SER A 281 22.78 -14.68 7.83
N GLY A 282 22.32 -14.10 6.70
CA GLY A 282 22.95 -14.06 5.38
C GLY A 282 23.27 -15.40 4.66
N PRO A 283 23.26 -15.44 3.31
CA PRO A 283 23.81 -16.57 2.56
C PRO A 283 25.35 -16.45 2.54
N GLY A 284 25.98 -16.57 3.71
CA GLY A 284 27.44 -16.53 3.82
C GLY A 284 28.08 -17.90 3.62
N THR A 285 27.33 -18.98 3.88
CA THR A 285 27.87 -20.34 3.91
C THR A 285 27.16 -21.30 2.96
N PRO A 286 27.86 -22.36 2.48
CA PRO A 286 27.23 -23.46 1.75
C PRO A 286 26.10 -24.16 2.53
N ALA A 287 26.07 -24.05 3.86
CA ALA A 287 24.99 -24.59 4.68
C ALA A 287 23.71 -23.75 4.54
N ASP A 288 23.82 -22.43 4.42
CA ASP A 288 22.67 -21.54 4.21
C ASP A 288 22.09 -21.72 2.80
N ALA A 289 22.95 -21.90 1.79
CA ALA A 289 22.50 -22.26 0.44
C ALA A 289 21.70 -23.57 0.43
N ARG A 290 22.11 -24.58 1.20
CA ARG A 290 21.36 -25.84 1.34
C ARG A 290 20.03 -25.64 2.06
N ARG A 291 19.98 -24.81 3.10
CA ARG A 291 18.74 -24.47 3.82
C ARG A 291 17.75 -23.73 2.93
N LEU A 292 18.21 -22.74 2.16
CA LEU A 292 17.40 -22.02 1.18
C LEU A 292 16.85 -22.98 0.11
N ALA A 293 17.69 -23.87 -0.43
CA ALA A 293 17.25 -24.87 -1.40
C ALA A 293 16.23 -25.86 -0.80
N ALA A 294 16.38 -26.26 0.46
CA ALA A 294 15.41 -27.12 1.15
C ALA A 294 14.07 -26.39 1.36
N LEU A 295 14.12 -25.13 1.77
CA LEU A 295 12.94 -24.29 1.98
C LEU A 295 12.17 -24.08 0.67
N ALA A 296 12.87 -23.80 -0.43
CA ALA A 296 12.27 -23.68 -1.76
C ALA A 296 11.56 -24.98 -2.19
N ARG A 297 12.18 -26.15 -1.98
CA ARG A 297 11.56 -27.45 -2.29
C ARG A 297 10.33 -27.74 -1.45
N GLU A 298 10.35 -27.38 -0.16
CA GLU A 298 9.20 -27.54 0.73
C GLU A 298 8.01 -26.70 0.24
N TYR A 299 8.28 -25.46 -0.18
CA TYR A 299 7.28 -24.58 -0.75
C TYR A 299 6.71 -25.13 -2.05
N GLU A 300 7.54 -25.56 -2.99
CA GLU A 300 7.09 -26.21 -4.23
C GLU A 300 6.23 -27.45 -3.95
N SER A 301 6.63 -28.30 -3.00
CA SER A 301 5.84 -29.48 -2.62
C SER A 301 4.49 -29.11 -2.00
N THR A 302 4.46 -28.04 -1.20
CA THR A 302 3.23 -27.54 -0.59
C THR A 302 2.28 -26.97 -1.65
N LEU A 303 2.81 -26.23 -2.62
CA LEU A 303 2.05 -25.71 -3.75
C LEU A 303 1.47 -26.83 -4.62
N GLU A 304 2.27 -27.85 -4.95
CA GLU A 304 1.82 -28.97 -5.76
C GLU A 304 0.70 -29.76 -5.08
N LYS A 305 0.80 -30.00 -3.75
CA LYS A 305 -0.24 -30.70 -2.98
C LYS A 305 -1.53 -29.90 -2.87
N THR A 306 -1.44 -28.58 -2.74
CA THR A 306 -2.61 -27.71 -2.51
C THR A 306 -3.35 -27.39 -3.79
N LEU A 307 -2.63 -27.09 -4.88
CA LEU A 307 -3.23 -26.82 -6.19
C LEU A 307 -3.60 -28.11 -6.94
N GLY A 308 -2.87 -29.20 -6.69
CA GLY A 308 -2.93 -30.41 -7.50
C GLY A 308 -2.08 -30.30 -8.78
N PRO A 309 -1.75 -31.44 -9.42
CA PRO A 309 -0.70 -31.51 -10.44
C PRO A 309 -1.01 -30.67 -11.69
N ALA A 310 -2.25 -30.70 -12.19
CA ALA A 310 -2.64 -29.95 -13.39
C ALA A 310 -2.61 -28.43 -13.17
N ARG A 311 -3.15 -27.97 -12.04
CA ARG A 311 -3.17 -26.55 -11.66
C ARG A 311 -1.77 -26.04 -11.34
N TYR A 312 -0.95 -26.86 -10.68
CA TYR A 312 0.45 -26.53 -10.41
C TYR A 312 1.28 -26.41 -11.69
N ALA A 313 1.07 -27.29 -12.68
CA ALA A 313 1.72 -27.17 -13.99
C ALA A 313 1.36 -25.84 -14.68
N HIS A 314 0.08 -25.45 -14.65
CA HIS A 314 -0.34 -24.15 -15.18
C HIS A 314 0.27 -22.97 -14.38
N TYR A 315 0.35 -23.08 -13.06
CA TYR A 315 0.98 -22.08 -12.20
C TYR A 315 2.46 -21.88 -12.57
N ARG A 316 3.22 -22.98 -12.73
CA ARG A 316 4.63 -22.93 -13.13
C ARG A 316 4.82 -22.30 -14.50
N LEU A 317 3.94 -22.61 -15.45
CA LEU A 317 3.96 -22.03 -16.79
C LEU A 317 3.83 -20.50 -16.73
N LEU A 318 2.97 -19.97 -15.86
CA LEU A 318 2.80 -18.52 -15.70
C LEU A 318 4.00 -17.82 -15.06
N GLN A 319 4.84 -18.54 -14.32
CA GLN A 319 6.08 -18.00 -13.76
C GLN A 319 7.21 -17.93 -14.78
N ASP A 320 7.16 -18.77 -15.82
CA ASP A 320 8.17 -18.80 -16.87
C ASP A 320 8.25 -17.43 -17.59
N PRO A 321 9.42 -16.75 -17.55
CA PRO A 321 9.62 -15.49 -18.26
C PRO A 321 9.29 -15.58 -19.75
N LEU A 322 9.65 -16.68 -20.41
CA LEU A 322 9.43 -16.89 -21.83
C LEU A 322 7.93 -17.02 -22.15
N PHE A 323 7.18 -17.72 -21.30
CA PHE A 323 5.73 -17.82 -21.44
C PHE A 323 5.06 -16.47 -21.26
N ARG A 324 5.44 -15.71 -20.22
CA ARG A 324 4.90 -14.35 -19.97
C ARG A 324 5.16 -13.40 -21.15
N GLN A 325 6.38 -13.42 -21.69
CA GLN A 325 6.74 -12.62 -22.86
C GLN A 325 5.93 -13.04 -24.10
N THR A 326 5.79 -14.36 -24.32
CA THR A 326 5.02 -14.89 -25.45
C THR A 326 3.55 -14.48 -25.34
N ARG A 327 2.96 -14.57 -24.14
CA ARG A 327 1.57 -14.16 -23.90
C ARG A 327 1.36 -12.67 -24.14
N GLN A 328 2.21 -11.82 -23.57
CA GLN A 328 2.09 -10.36 -23.76
C GLN A 328 2.19 -9.97 -25.24
N THR A 329 3.07 -10.63 -25.98
CA THR A 329 3.22 -10.44 -27.42
C THR A 329 1.98 -10.93 -28.18
N ALA A 330 1.48 -12.12 -27.85
CA ALA A 330 0.27 -12.69 -28.45
C ALA A 330 -0.97 -11.80 -28.21
N GLU A 331 -1.16 -11.31 -26.99
CA GLU A 331 -2.25 -10.39 -26.62
C GLU A 331 -2.20 -9.10 -27.43
N ARG A 332 -1.02 -8.47 -27.55
CA ARG A 332 -0.82 -7.26 -28.36
C ARG A 332 -1.11 -7.48 -29.84
N LEU A 333 -0.74 -8.64 -30.37
CA LEU A 333 -0.93 -8.98 -31.78
C LEU A 333 -2.36 -9.45 -32.08
N GLY A 334 -3.20 -9.67 -31.04
CA GLY A 334 -4.55 -10.21 -31.19
C GLY A 334 -4.56 -11.67 -31.62
N VAL A 335 -3.57 -12.45 -31.19
CA VAL A 335 -3.45 -13.87 -31.50
C VAL A 335 -4.46 -14.66 -30.66
N GLU A 336 -5.07 -15.67 -31.26
CA GLU A 336 -6.03 -16.55 -30.58
C GLU A 336 -5.37 -17.29 -29.38
N PRO A 337 -6.05 -17.39 -28.22
CA PRO A 337 -5.49 -18.04 -27.03
C PRO A 337 -5.01 -19.48 -27.23
N GLU A 338 -5.66 -20.22 -28.15
CA GLU A 338 -5.30 -21.61 -28.48
C GLU A 338 -3.89 -21.74 -29.08
N LYS A 339 -3.40 -20.67 -29.73
CA LYS A 339 -2.07 -20.64 -30.35
C LYS A 339 -0.95 -20.29 -29.38
N LEU A 340 -1.29 -19.88 -28.15
CA LEU A 340 -0.31 -19.45 -27.15
C LEU A 340 0.64 -20.58 -26.74
N ILE A 341 0.13 -21.77 -26.46
CA ILE A 341 0.95 -22.92 -26.07
C ILE A 341 1.88 -23.37 -27.22
N PRO A 342 1.39 -23.53 -28.47
CA PRO A 342 2.26 -23.77 -29.62
C PRO A 342 3.36 -22.72 -29.81
N LEU A 343 3.02 -21.42 -29.71
CA LEU A 343 3.99 -20.33 -29.85
C LEU A 343 5.07 -20.38 -28.78
N TYR A 344 4.66 -20.58 -27.53
CA TYR A 344 5.59 -20.75 -26.42
C TYR A 344 6.53 -21.93 -26.65
N ARG A 345 6.00 -23.08 -27.12
CA ARG A 345 6.80 -24.27 -27.37
C ARG A 345 7.82 -24.08 -28.49
N VAL A 346 7.45 -23.36 -29.55
CA VAL A 346 8.38 -22.99 -30.64
C VAL A 346 9.50 -22.09 -30.12
N ASN A 347 9.16 -21.09 -29.30
CA ASN A 347 10.16 -20.21 -28.68
C ASN A 347 11.09 -20.97 -27.73
N GLN A 348 10.54 -21.90 -26.94
CA GLN A 348 11.29 -22.71 -26.00
C GLN A 348 12.30 -23.62 -26.74
N LEU A 349 11.83 -24.36 -27.74
CA LEU A 349 12.68 -25.24 -28.54
C LEU A 349 13.79 -24.46 -29.25
N ALA A 350 13.48 -23.29 -29.81
CA ALA A 350 14.49 -22.45 -30.44
C ALA A 350 15.55 -21.96 -29.45
N ALA A 351 15.17 -21.63 -28.21
CA ALA A 351 16.11 -21.23 -27.17
C ALA A 351 17.00 -22.40 -26.71
N GLU A 352 16.43 -23.59 -26.54
CA GLU A 352 17.15 -24.82 -26.18
C GLU A 352 18.17 -25.22 -27.26
N GLU A 353 17.75 -25.22 -28.52
CA GLU A 353 18.62 -25.54 -29.66
C GLU A 353 19.73 -24.49 -29.83
N ARG A 354 19.41 -23.20 -29.70
CA ARG A 354 20.41 -22.12 -29.72
C ARG A 354 21.46 -22.33 -28.64
N GLN A 355 21.03 -22.65 -27.43
CA GLN A 355 21.95 -22.90 -26.33
C GLN A 355 22.83 -24.12 -26.60
N ARG A 356 22.27 -25.21 -27.15
CA ARG A 356 23.05 -26.38 -27.56
C ARG A 356 24.17 -26.00 -28.53
N VAL A 357 23.84 -25.30 -29.63
CA VAL A 357 24.79 -24.87 -30.66
C VAL A 357 25.88 -23.94 -30.10
N LEU A 358 25.52 -23.04 -29.17
CA LEU A 358 26.49 -22.15 -28.51
C LEU A 358 27.42 -22.88 -27.53
N THR A 359 26.93 -23.91 -26.84
CA THR A 359 27.71 -24.68 -25.87
C THR A 359 28.50 -25.83 -26.48
N ASP A 360 28.25 -26.19 -27.75
CA ASP A 360 28.95 -27.26 -28.42
C ASP A 360 30.38 -26.82 -28.78
N SER A 361 31.34 -27.46 -28.12
CA SER A 361 32.78 -27.24 -28.31
C SER A 361 33.36 -28.00 -29.50
N ALA A 362 32.59 -28.90 -30.13
CA ALA A 362 33.00 -29.63 -31.33
C ALA A 362 32.77 -28.82 -32.62
N LEU A 363 31.92 -27.78 -32.58
CA LEU A 363 31.62 -26.93 -33.73
C LEU A 363 32.71 -25.87 -33.95
N THR A 364 33.08 -25.67 -35.22
CA THR A 364 33.90 -24.52 -35.64
C THR A 364 33.07 -23.23 -35.59
N GLU A 365 33.70 -22.06 -35.55
CA GLU A 365 32.99 -20.77 -35.59
C GLU A 365 32.12 -20.61 -36.85
N GLU A 366 32.60 -21.10 -38.00
CA GLU A 366 31.85 -21.06 -39.26
C GLU A 366 30.63 -21.98 -39.21
N ASP A 367 30.81 -23.21 -38.70
CA ASP A 367 29.69 -24.16 -38.55
C ASP A 367 28.66 -23.67 -37.55
N ARG A 368 29.11 -23.09 -36.43
CA ARG A 368 28.23 -22.49 -35.43
C ARG A 368 27.41 -21.34 -36.02
N THR A 369 28.04 -20.47 -36.81
CA THR A 369 27.35 -19.35 -37.46
C THR A 369 26.29 -19.85 -38.45
N ARG A 370 26.62 -20.88 -39.23
CA ARG A 370 25.69 -21.50 -40.18
C ARG A 370 24.50 -22.16 -39.48
N GLU A 371 24.73 -22.98 -38.45
CA GLU A 371 23.67 -23.65 -37.70
C GLU A 371 22.75 -22.64 -36.99
N LEU A 372 23.28 -21.55 -36.45
CA LEU A 372 22.48 -20.48 -35.86
C LEU A 372 21.61 -19.77 -36.90
N ALA A 373 22.13 -19.55 -38.12
CA ALA A 373 21.35 -18.95 -39.20
C ALA A 373 20.22 -19.88 -39.68
N GLU A 374 20.50 -21.17 -39.82
CA GLU A 374 19.47 -22.18 -40.16
C GLU A 374 18.40 -22.26 -39.07
N LEU A 375 18.79 -22.32 -37.79
CA LEU A 375 17.87 -22.30 -36.66
C LEU A 375 17.00 -21.04 -36.67
N TYR A 376 17.59 -19.87 -36.91
CA TYR A 376 16.85 -18.60 -36.98
C TYR A 376 15.81 -18.61 -38.11
N THR A 377 16.17 -19.08 -39.30
CA THR A 377 15.22 -19.17 -40.43
C THR A 377 14.09 -20.16 -40.16
N ALA A 378 14.38 -21.34 -39.59
CA ALA A 378 13.38 -22.33 -39.20
C ALA A 378 12.43 -21.81 -38.11
N HIS A 379 12.98 -21.06 -37.15
CA HIS A 379 12.21 -20.41 -36.09
C HIS A 379 11.24 -19.37 -36.66
N LEU A 380 11.70 -18.49 -37.56
CA LEU A 380 10.85 -17.51 -38.23
C LEU A 380 9.74 -18.16 -39.06
N ALA A 381 10.04 -19.24 -39.78
CA ALA A 381 9.04 -19.98 -40.55
C ALA A 381 7.94 -20.57 -39.64
N SER A 382 8.34 -21.12 -38.48
CA SER A 382 7.41 -21.67 -37.49
C SER A 382 6.54 -20.59 -36.85
N LEU A 383 7.13 -19.44 -36.48
CA LEU A 383 6.38 -18.29 -35.97
C LEU A 383 5.39 -17.75 -37.00
N ARG A 384 5.81 -17.64 -38.26
CA ARG A 384 4.97 -17.18 -39.36
C ARG A 384 3.76 -18.08 -39.57
N GLN A 385 3.95 -19.40 -39.52
CA GLN A 385 2.85 -20.37 -39.64
C GLN A 385 1.84 -20.25 -38.50
N LEU A 386 2.30 -20.02 -37.27
CA LEU A 386 1.43 -19.93 -36.09
C LEU A 386 0.71 -18.57 -36.01
N LEU A 387 1.44 -17.47 -36.18
CA LEU A 387 0.91 -16.10 -36.09
C LEU A 387 0.01 -15.75 -37.29
N GLY A 388 0.32 -16.27 -38.48
CA GLY A 388 -0.25 -15.80 -39.74
C GLY A 388 0.43 -14.51 -40.22
N GLU A 389 0.25 -14.16 -41.50
CA GLU A 389 1.06 -13.12 -42.14
C GLU A 389 0.92 -11.73 -41.53
N ASP A 390 -0.31 -11.32 -41.18
CA ASP A 390 -0.54 -9.97 -40.67
C ASP A 390 -0.03 -9.78 -39.24
N ALA A 391 -0.13 -10.81 -38.39
CA ALA A 391 0.44 -10.77 -37.05
C ALA A 391 1.97 -10.95 -37.08
N PHE A 392 2.50 -11.77 -37.98
CA PHE A 392 3.95 -11.94 -38.15
C PHE A 392 4.64 -10.66 -38.65
N ARG A 393 4.05 -9.94 -39.60
CA ARG A 393 4.59 -8.64 -40.05
C ARG A 393 4.66 -7.61 -38.92
N ARG A 394 3.61 -7.54 -38.09
CA ARG A 394 3.57 -6.65 -36.92
C ARG A 394 4.62 -7.06 -35.88
N TRP A 395 4.75 -8.35 -35.60
CA TRP A 395 5.78 -8.89 -34.72
C TRP A 395 7.20 -8.52 -35.18
N GLN A 396 7.48 -8.68 -36.48
CA GLN A 396 8.79 -8.37 -37.07
C GLN A 396 9.12 -6.87 -37.04
N ALA A 397 8.11 -5.99 -37.15
CA ALA A 397 8.30 -4.55 -37.03
C ALA A 397 8.70 -4.12 -35.60
N GLU A 398 8.32 -4.92 -34.59
CA GLU A 398 8.56 -4.63 -33.18
C GLU A 398 9.80 -5.33 -32.60
N SER A 399 10.25 -6.41 -33.25
CA SER A 399 11.45 -7.15 -32.89
C SER A 399 12.51 -6.92 -33.97
N PRO A 400 13.30 -5.82 -33.90
CA PRO A 400 14.37 -5.59 -34.85
C PRO A 400 15.40 -6.74 -34.78
N PRO A 401 16.10 -7.01 -35.91
CA PRO A 401 16.96 -8.18 -36.08
C PRO A 401 18.11 -8.29 -35.06
#